data_AF-A0A6M3KZG6-F1
#
_entry.id   AF-A0A6M3KZG6-F1
#
_cell.length_a   1.000
_cell.length_b   1.000
_cell.length_c   1.000
_cell.angle_alpha   90.00
_cell.angle_beta   90.00
_cell.angle_gamma   90.00
#
_symmetry.space_group_name_H-M   'P 1'
#
loop_
_entity.id
_entity.type
_entity.pdbx_description
1 polymer ?
#
loop_
_entity_poly.entity_id
_entity_poly.type
_entity_poly.pdbx_seq_one_letter_code
_entity_poly.pdbx_strand_id
1 'polypeptide(L)'
;MICCDLTQECRHELRVELRLTAPNGFLTVFPRSEKYLSDIDHMMALQYLASKKRYDRYRSIMDFVFCELFPHWKPYCFAFYREKEKRLKDIMKKDELVRYDRRILIALTKAYNWYCDKREQSWSGFMNEINP
;
A
#
# COMPACT_ATOMS: atom_id res chain seq x y z
N MET A 1 4.93 -18.33 -17.23
CA MET A 1 3.97 -19.01 -16.34
C MET A 1 3.06 -17.93 -15.80
N ILE A 2 1.86 -17.80 -16.37
CA ILE A 2 0.92 -16.71 -16.12
C ILE A 2 0.11 -17.10 -14.90
N CYS A 3 0.53 -16.64 -13.71
CA CYS A 3 -0.30 -16.73 -12.51
C CYS A 3 -1.37 -15.63 -12.59
N CYS A 4 -2.51 -15.91 -13.23
CA CYS A 4 -3.85 -15.43 -12.86
C CYS A 4 -4.82 -15.44 -14.06
N ASP A 5 -5.59 -16.52 -14.15
CA ASP A 5 -6.86 -16.54 -14.87
C ASP A 5 -7.92 -15.82 -14.02
N LEU A 6 -8.04 -14.51 -14.22
CA LEU A 6 -9.19 -13.70 -13.79
C LEU A 6 -9.65 -12.82 -14.95
N THR A 7 -10.97 -12.63 -15.04
CA THR A 7 -11.69 -12.05 -16.18
C THR A 7 -11.29 -10.59 -16.45
N GLN A 8 -11.37 -10.21 -17.72
CA GLN A 8 -10.97 -8.91 -18.27
C GLN A 8 -11.62 -7.70 -17.56
N GLU A 9 -12.79 -7.89 -16.95
CA GLU A 9 -13.60 -6.84 -16.31
C GLU A 9 -12.98 -6.32 -15.00
N CYS A 10 -12.47 -7.18 -14.11
CA CYS A 10 -11.79 -6.73 -12.88
C CYS A 10 -10.56 -5.87 -13.18
N ARG A 11 -9.86 -6.14 -14.29
CA ARG A 11 -8.68 -5.37 -14.69
C ARG A 11 -9.02 -3.96 -15.17
N HIS A 12 -10.26 -3.73 -15.63
CA HIS A 12 -10.67 -2.44 -16.20
C HIS A 12 -11.05 -1.44 -15.11
N GLU A 13 -11.79 -1.86 -14.08
CA GLU A 13 -12.15 -1.00 -12.94
C GLU A 13 -10.91 -0.53 -12.16
N LEU A 14 -9.93 -1.40 -11.96
CA LEU A 14 -8.66 -1.09 -11.28
C LEU A 14 -7.82 -0.02 -11.97
N ARG A 15 -7.94 0.16 -13.30
CA ARG A 15 -7.19 1.19 -14.04
C ARG A 15 -7.71 2.61 -13.81
N VAL A 16 -8.98 2.76 -13.42
CA VAL A 16 -9.62 4.08 -13.30
C VAL A 16 -9.21 4.77 -11.99
N GLU A 17 -8.93 4.00 -10.94
CA GLU A 17 -8.57 4.53 -9.61
C GLU A 17 -7.10 5.04 -9.53
N LEU A 18 -6.24 4.63 -10.48
CA LEU A 18 -4.80 4.94 -10.51
C LEU A 18 -4.44 6.33 -11.06
N ARG A 19 -5.42 7.18 -11.41
CA ARG A 19 -5.20 8.49 -12.06
C ARG A 19 -5.40 9.67 -11.13
N LEU A 20 -4.44 9.91 -10.24
CA LEU A 20 -4.11 11.25 -9.79
C LEU A 20 -2.57 11.33 -9.83
N THR A 21 -1.99 12.39 -10.38
CA THR A 21 -0.52 12.56 -10.40
C THR A 21 -0.20 13.94 -9.88
N ALA A 22 0.66 14.00 -8.85
CA ALA A 22 1.29 15.24 -8.42
C ALA A 22 2.39 15.65 -9.42
N PRO A 23 2.88 16.91 -9.41
CA PRO A 23 3.80 17.46 -10.42
C PRO A 23 5.14 16.73 -10.57
N ASN A 24 5.45 15.79 -9.67
CA ASN A 24 6.71 15.05 -9.62
C ASN A 24 6.55 13.55 -10.00
N GLY A 25 5.41 13.16 -10.56
CA GLY A 25 5.13 11.80 -11.03
C GLY A 25 4.72 10.78 -9.96
N PHE A 26 4.90 11.09 -8.67
CA PHE A 26 4.48 10.27 -7.53
C PHE A 26 3.51 11.05 -6.64
N LEU A 27 2.39 10.44 -6.24
CA LEU A 27 1.41 11.02 -5.31
C LEU A 27 1.91 11.01 -3.86
N THR A 28 2.86 10.13 -3.53
CA THR A 28 3.22 9.82 -2.15
C THR A 28 4.67 10.14 -1.82
N VAL A 29 5.00 10.12 -0.53
CA VAL A 29 6.38 10.25 -0.02
C VAL A 29 7.17 8.93 -0.09
N PHE A 30 6.58 7.88 -0.68
CA PHE A 30 7.13 6.52 -0.77
C PHE A 30 7.20 6.06 -2.24
N PRO A 31 8.05 6.69 -3.06
CA PRO A 31 8.03 6.54 -4.51
C PRO A 31 8.33 5.11 -4.97
N ARG A 32 9.14 4.32 -4.25
CA ARG A 32 9.46 2.95 -4.66
C ARG A 32 8.27 2.02 -4.47
N SER A 33 7.60 2.13 -3.33
CA SER A 33 6.40 1.37 -3.03
C SER A 33 5.24 1.76 -3.94
N GLU A 34 5.09 3.05 -4.23
CA GLU A 34 4.08 3.53 -5.18
C GLU A 34 4.32 2.99 -6.60
N LYS A 35 5.57 3.03 -7.08
CA LYS A 35 5.95 2.39 -8.34
C LYS A 35 5.69 0.88 -8.33
N TYR A 36 5.91 0.21 -7.20
CA TYR A 36 5.62 -1.22 -7.10
C TYR A 36 4.13 -1.51 -7.26
N LEU A 37 3.26 -0.68 -6.66
CA LEU A 37 1.80 -0.81 -6.77
C LEU A 37 1.22 -0.30 -8.10
N SER A 38 2.00 0.36 -8.96
CA SER A 38 1.54 0.72 -10.30
C SER A 38 1.37 -0.50 -11.21
N ASP A 39 1.96 -1.64 -10.82
CA ASP A 39 1.70 -2.92 -11.45
C ASP A 39 0.39 -3.52 -10.91
N ILE A 40 -0.49 -3.94 -11.82
CA ILE A 40 -1.82 -4.42 -11.47
C ILE A 40 -1.79 -5.70 -10.65
N ASP A 41 -0.85 -6.61 -10.91
CA ASP A 41 -0.78 -7.90 -10.21
C ASP A 41 -0.32 -7.69 -8.75
N HIS A 42 0.59 -6.74 -8.52
CA HIS A 42 1.01 -6.34 -7.19
C HIS A 42 -0.10 -5.66 -6.39
N MET A 43 -0.85 -4.76 -7.04
CA MET A 43 -2.01 -4.12 -6.43
C MET A 43 -3.10 -5.14 -6.09
N MET A 44 -3.38 -6.09 -6.99
CA MET A 44 -4.35 -7.16 -6.76
C MET A 44 -3.94 -8.07 -5.59
N ALA A 45 -2.67 -8.44 -5.49
CA ALA A 45 -2.18 -9.23 -4.36
C ALA A 45 -2.42 -8.54 -3.02
N LEU A 46 -2.16 -7.22 -2.95
CA LEU A 46 -2.45 -6.43 -1.76
C LEU A 46 -3.95 -6.39 -1.46
N GLN A 47 -4.80 -6.14 -2.46
CA GLN A 47 -6.25 -6.07 -2.29
C GLN A 47 -6.83 -7.41 -1.83
N TYR A 48 -6.32 -8.52 -2.37
CA TYR A 48 -6.75 -9.86 -1.98
C TYR A 48 -6.40 -10.14 -0.51
N LEU A 49 -5.18 -9.82 -0.10
CA LEU A 49 -4.73 -9.92 1.30
C LEU A 49 -5.50 -8.98 2.24
N ALA A 50 -5.83 -7.79 1.76
CA ALA A 50 -6.56 -6.76 2.49
C ALA A 50 -8.09 -6.86 2.35
N SER A 51 -8.63 -7.90 1.71
CA SER A 51 -10.06 -8.00 1.36
C SER A 51 -11.02 -7.87 2.54
N LYS A 52 -10.57 -8.28 3.75
CA LYS A 52 -11.34 -8.16 5.00
C LYS A 52 -11.11 -6.83 5.74
N LYS A 53 -10.34 -5.89 5.17
CA LYS A 53 -10.00 -4.60 5.77
C LYS A 53 -10.83 -3.48 5.16
N ARG A 54 -11.12 -2.51 6.01
CA ARG A 54 -11.76 -1.25 5.64
C ARG A 54 -10.73 -0.27 5.07
N TYR A 55 -10.61 -0.25 3.75
CA TYR A 55 -9.72 0.66 3.02
C TYR A 55 -10.39 2.04 2.77
N ASP A 56 -11.71 2.10 2.79
CA ASP A 56 -12.58 3.27 2.57
C ASP A 56 -12.24 4.49 3.46
N ARG A 57 -11.65 4.24 4.63
CA ARG A 57 -11.25 5.30 5.57
C ARG A 57 -9.95 6.04 5.19
N TYR A 58 -9.19 5.55 4.22
CA TYR A 58 -7.90 6.13 3.83
C TYR A 58 -8.03 6.93 2.53
N ARG A 59 -7.21 7.98 2.36
CA ARG A 59 -7.23 8.80 1.14
C ARG A 59 -6.51 8.13 -0.04
N SER A 60 -5.66 7.14 0.21
CA SER A 60 -4.97 6.38 -0.82
C SER A 60 -4.64 4.95 -0.35
N ILE A 61 -4.39 4.06 -1.31
CA ILE A 61 -3.90 2.69 -1.02
C ILE A 61 -2.56 2.76 -0.26
N MET A 62 -1.68 3.69 -0.62
CA MET A 62 -0.41 3.87 0.08
C MET A 62 -0.59 4.33 1.51
N ASP A 63 -1.57 5.20 1.80
CA ASP A 63 -1.90 5.57 3.17
C ASP A 63 -2.42 4.37 3.97
N PHE A 64 -3.28 3.54 3.36
CA PHE A 64 -3.76 2.29 3.96
C PHE A 64 -2.58 1.38 4.34
N VAL A 65 -1.69 1.11 3.38
CA VAL A 65 -0.52 0.25 3.60
C VAL A 65 0.38 0.82 4.69
N PHE A 66 0.76 2.09 4.58
CA PHE A 66 1.62 2.74 5.56
C PHE A 66 1.02 2.70 6.96
N CYS A 67 -0.26 3.04 7.10
CA CYS A 67 -0.94 3.05 8.38
C CYS A 67 -1.13 1.65 8.99
N GLU A 68 -1.42 0.62 8.19
CA GLU A 68 -1.58 -0.73 8.72
C GLU A 68 -0.22 -1.35 9.09
N LEU A 69 0.85 -1.03 8.36
CA LEU A 69 2.21 -1.46 8.70
C LEU A 69 2.78 -0.71 9.90
N PHE A 70 2.40 0.56 10.09
CA PHE A 70 2.91 1.43 11.14
C PHE A 70 1.74 2.12 11.87
N PRO A 71 1.00 1.40 12.74
CA PRO A 71 -0.22 1.90 13.37
C PRO A 71 -0.04 3.19 14.18
N HIS A 72 1.16 3.45 14.71
CA HIS A 72 1.46 4.67 15.46
C HIS A 72 1.39 5.94 14.60
N TRP A 73 1.49 5.83 13.27
CA TRP A 73 1.31 6.97 12.36
C TRP A 73 -0.15 7.26 12.00
N LYS A 74 -1.11 6.36 12.30
CA LYS A 74 -2.54 6.53 11.98
C LYS A 74 -3.11 7.86 12.47
N PRO A 75 -2.89 8.31 13.72
CA PRO A 75 -3.45 9.58 14.20
C PRO A 75 -2.97 10.77 13.38
N TYR A 76 -1.68 10.78 12.98
CA TYR A 76 -1.08 11.84 12.18
C TYR A 76 -1.65 11.88 10.76
N CYS A 77 -1.78 10.72 10.11
CA CYS A 77 -2.40 10.62 8.78
C CYS A 77 -3.86 11.11 8.81
N PHE A 78 -4.67 10.68 9.78
CA PHE A 78 -6.06 11.14 9.87
C PHE A 78 -6.20 12.61 10.30
N ALA A 79 -5.26 13.14 11.08
CA ALA A 79 -5.22 14.56 11.39
C ALA A 79 -4.87 15.40 10.15
N PHE A 80 -3.93 14.93 9.32
CA PHE A 80 -3.63 15.54 8.03
C PHE A 80 -4.85 15.55 7.10
N TYR A 81 -5.66 14.48 7.07
CA TYR A 81 -6.90 14.46 6.27
C TYR A 81 -7.96 15.47 6.71
N ARG A 82 -7.86 15.96 7.95
CA ARG A 82 -8.74 17.01 8.48
C ARG A 82 -8.08 18.39 8.41
N GLU A 83 -6.97 18.52 7.69
CA GLU A 83 -6.17 19.75 7.55
C GLU A 83 -5.62 20.26 8.91
N LYS A 84 -5.47 19.37 9.88
CA LYS A 84 -5.03 19.71 11.25
C LYS A 84 -3.54 19.48 11.50
N GLU A 85 -2.83 18.80 10.60
CA GLU A 85 -1.43 18.42 10.79
C GLU A 85 -0.60 18.64 9.52
N LYS A 86 0.72 18.74 9.70
CA LYS A 86 1.69 18.87 8.61
C LYS A 86 1.83 17.55 7.82
N ARG A 87 2.35 17.63 6.58
CA ARG A 87 2.55 16.43 5.74
C ARG A 87 3.65 15.56 6.35
N LEU A 88 3.62 14.25 6.09
CA LEU A 88 4.66 13.31 6.56
C LEU A 88 6.08 13.77 6.19
N LYS A 89 6.26 14.33 4.98
CA LYS A 89 7.56 14.89 4.54
C LYS A 89 8.08 16.07 5.36
N ASP A 90 7.19 16.77 6.07
CA ASP A 90 7.52 17.96 6.85
C ASP A 90 7.83 17.60 8.31
N ILE A 91 7.39 16.41 8.78
CA ILE A 91 7.59 15.94 10.16
C ILE A 91 8.64 14.83 10.28
N MET A 92 8.92 14.11 9.19
CA MET A 92 9.90 13.02 9.17
C MET A 92 11.18 13.43 8.46
N LYS A 93 12.32 12.93 8.94
CA LYS A 93 13.59 13.11 8.23
C LYS A 93 13.58 12.31 6.93
N LYS A 94 14.31 12.79 5.93
CA LYS A 94 14.45 12.11 4.63
C LYS A 94 14.90 10.65 4.79
N ASP A 95 15.85 10.38 5.67
CA ASP A 95 16.34 9.02 5.93
C ASP A 95 15.29 8.11 6.56
N GLU A 96 14.38 8.67 7.37
CA GLU A 96 13.26 7.92 7.93
C GLU A 96 12.27 7.54 6.83
N LEU A 97 11.91 8.49 5.96
CA LEU A 97 11.03 8.21 4.81
C LEU A 97 11.60 7.10 3.93
N VAL A 98 12.91 7.11 3.66
CA VAL A 98 13.59 6.06 2.89
C VAL A 98 13.52 4.71 3.61
N ARG A 99 13.67 4.67 4.94
CA ARG A 99 13.54 3.44 5.72
C ARG A 99 12.11 2.90 5.68
N TYR A 100 11.11 3.77 5.80
CA TYR A 100 9.70 3.37 5.70
C TYR A 100 9.37 2.86 4.30
N ASP A 101 9.75 3.56 3.24
CA ASP A 101 9.55 3.11 1.85
C ASP A 101 10.17 1.72 1.63
N ARG A 102 11.39 1.48 2.12
CA ARG A 102 12.03 0.16 2.04
C ARG A 102 11.23 -0.92 2.75
N ARG A 103 10.72 -0.65 3.96
CA ARG A 103 9.93 -1.63 4.73
C ARG A 103 8.58 -1.91 4.07
N ILE A 104 7.92 -0.87 3.55
CA ILE A 104 6.67 -1.02 2.79
C ILE A 104 6.91 -1.91 1.57
N LEU A 105 7.95 -1.62 0.79
CA LEU A 105 8.28 -2.41 -0.39
C LEU A 105 8.50 -3.89 -0.05
N ILE A 106 9.26 -4.19 1.01
CA ILE A 106 9.47 -5.59 1.47
C ILE A 106 8.14 -6.27 1.82
N ALA A 107 7.24 -5.57 2.52
CA ALA A 107 5.92 -6.09 2.87
C ALA A 107 5.07 -6.36 1.61
N LEU A 108 5.05 -5.43 0.65
CA LEU A 108 4.33 -5.59 -0.61
C LEU A 108 4.87 -6.75 -1.45
N THR A 109 6.19 -6.93 -1.51
CA THR A 109 6.79 -8.09 -2.17
C THR A 109 6.40 -9.41 -1.51
N LYS A 110 6.37 -9.46 -0.17
CA LYS A 110 5.89 -10.64 0.56
C LYS A 110 4.41 -10.92 0.29
N ALA A 111 3.57 -9.89 0.27
CA ALA A 111 2.15 -10.03 -0.06
C ALA A 111 1.95 -10.61 -1.46
N TYR A 112 2.74 -10.14 -2.44
CA TYR A 112 2.72 -10.69 -3.78
C TYR A 112 3.18 -12.16 -3.84
N ASN A 113 4.28 -12.50 -3.15
CA ASN A 113 4.74 -13.89 -3.09
C ASN A 113 3.70 -14.82 -2.46
N TRP A 114 3.05 -14.39 -1.37
CA TRP A 114 1.94 -15.13 -0.75
C TRP A 114 0.78 -15.36 -1.71
N TYR A 115 0.46 -14.35 -2.51
CA TYR A 115 -0.57 -14.41 -3.55
C TYR A 115 -0.19 -15.43 -4.65
N CYS A 116 1.04 -15.37 -5.17
CA CYS A 116 1.54 -16.33 -6.16
C CYS A 116 1.57 -17.77 -5.63
N ASP A 117 1.92 -17.94 -4.36
CA ASP A 117 1.97 -19.23 -3.67
C ASP A 117 0.58 -19.78 -3.28
N LYS A 118 -0.50 -19.00 -3.47
CA LYS A 118 -1.88 -19.35 -3.07
C LYS A 118 -2.01 -19.74 -1.59
N ARG A 119 -1.25 -19.08 -0.71
CA ARG A 119 -1.29 -19.34 0.74
C ARG A 119 -2.64 -18.94 1.34
N GLU A 120 -3.03 -19.56 2.46
CA GLU A 120 -4.14 -19.08 3.27
C GLU A 120 -3.88 -17.67 3.79
N GLN A 121 -4.86 -16.79 3.63
CA GLN A 121 -4.66 -15.35 3.79
C GLN A 121 -5.39 -14.80 5.01
N SER A 122 -4.61 -14.30 5.95
CA SER A 122 -5.11 -13.40 6.99
C SER A 122 -4.15 -12.25 7.16
N TRP A 123 -4.71 -11.05 7.35
CA TRP A 123 -3.90 -9.86 7.62
C TRP A 123 -3.04 -10.04 8.89
N SER A 124 -3.57 -10.68 9.92
CA SER A 124 -2.83 -10.97 11.16
C SER A 124 -1.65 -11.90 10.90
N GLY A 125 -1.85 -13.01 10.16
CA GLY A 125 -0.76 -13.91 9.80
C GLY A 125 0.34 -13.20 9.00
N PHE A 126 -0.06 -12.35 8.05
CA PHE A 126 0.87 -11.54 7.28
C PHE A 126 1.66 -10.56 8.16
N MET A 127 0.98 -9.84 9.05
CA MET A 127 1.61 -8.87 9.96
C MET A 127 2.63 -9.53 10.89
N ASN A 128 2.38 -10.76 11.36
CA ASN A 128 3.32 -11.51 12.18
C ASN A 128 4.58 -11.93 11.39
N GLU A 129 4.47 -12.20 10.09
CA GLU A 129 5.64 -12.59 9.27
C GLU A 129 6.54 -11.41 8.92
N ILE A 130 5.97 -10.22 8.74
CA ILE A 130 6.72 -9.01 8.35
C ILE A 130 7.29 -8.23 9.55
N ASN A 131 6.68 -8.40 10.73
CA ASN A 131 7.09 -7.77 11.99
C ASN A 131 7.22 -8.85 13.09
N PRO A 132 8.21 -9.76 12.98
CA PRO A 132 8.45 -10.78 13.99
C PRO A 132 8.92 -10.18 15.32
#